data_AF-A0A2K4Y5J8-F1
#
_entry.id   AF-A0A2K4Y5J8-F1
#
_cell.length_a   1.000
_cell.length_b   1.000
_cell.length_c   1.000
_cell.angle_alpha   90.00
_cell.angle_beta   90.00
_cell.angle_gamma   90.00
#
_symmetry.space_group_name_H-M   'P 1'
#
loop_
_entity.id
_entity.type
_entity.pdbx_description
1 polymer ?
#
loop_
_entity_poly.entity_id
_entity_poly.type
_entity_poly.pdbx_seq_one_letter_code
_entity_poly.pdbx_strand_id
1 'polypeptide(L)' 'MMSEKIAGKIFSTPEEAGVTPPTPEELARARKAFDEFQREVDAIAPEDRIKEISPKFWDDISGTEYDPKNR' A
#
# COMPACT_ATOMS: atom_id res chain seq x y z
N MET A 1 5.74 -5.53 21.26
CA MET A 1 5.66 -4.07 21.05
C MET A 1 4.18 -3.72 21.09
N MET A 2 3.82 -2.51 21.52
CA MET A 2 2.43 -2.02 21.54
C MET A 2 2.13 -1.36 20.19
N SER A 3 0.90 -1.48 19.70
CA SER A 3 0.48 -0.80 18.47
C SER A 3 0.71 0.71 18.54
N GLU A 4 1.30 1.29 17.49
CA GLU A 4 1.62 2.72 17.42
C GLU A 4 0.72 3.43 16.40
N LYS A 5 0.28 4.66 16.72
CA LYS A 5 -0.46 5.52 15.79
C LYS A 5 0.45 6.64 15.28
N ILE A 6 0.67 6.67 13.97
CA ILE A 6 1.54 7.65 13.31
C ILE A 6 0.84 8.14 12.04
N ALA A 7 0.70 9.46 11.88
CA ALA A 7 0.10 10.11 10.71
C ALA A 7 -1.26 9.50 10.31
N GLY A 8 -2.12 9.22 11.29
CA GLY A 8 -3.43 8.59 11.07
C GLY A 8 -3.41 7.09 10.75
N LYS A 9 -2.23 6.47 10.61
CA LYS A 9 -2.07 5.02 10.41
C LYS A 9 -1.81 4.31 11.74
N ILE A 10 -2.26 3.06 11.85
CA ILE A 10 -2.02 2.19 13.01
C ILE A 10 -1.06 1.10 12.58
N PHE A 11 0.05 0.97 13.29
CA PHE A 11 1.04 -0.08 13.09
C PHE A 11 0.89 -1.09 14.23
N SER A 12 0.60 -2.33 13.87
CA SER A 12 0.33 -3.41 14.82
C SER A 12 1.02 -4.69 14.38
N THR A 13 1.39 -5.55 15.32
CA THR A 13 1.77 -6.92 15.00
C THR A 13 0.53 -7.72 14.53
N PRO A 14 0.71 -8.86 13.85
CA PRO A 14 -0.41 -9.72 13.50
C PRO A 14 -1.26 -10.13 14.71
N GLU A 15 -0.63 -10.42 15.85
CA GLU A 15 -1.30 -10.80 17.09
C GLU A 15 -2.16 -9.65 17.63
N GLU A 16 -1.64 -8.43 17.63
CA GLU A 16 -2.39 -7.24 18.06
C GLU A 16 -3.56 -6.91 17.14
N ALA A 17 -3.39 -7.14 15.83
CA ALA A 17 -4.47 -6.98 14.85
C ALA A 17 -5.47 -8.15 14.85
N GLY A 18 -5.21 -9.23 15.60
CA GLY A 18 -6.04 -10.43 15.60
C GLY A 18 -6.08 -11.12 14.24
N VAL A 19 -5.03 -10.96 13.41
CA VAL A 19 -4.94 -11.55 12.08
C VAL A 19 -3.99 -12.73 12.06
N THR A 20 -4.39 -13.78 11.37
CA THR A 20 -3.52 -14.93 11.10
C THR A 20 -2.74 -14.70 9.80
N PRO A 21 -1.47 -15.14 9.72
CA PRO A 21 -0.76 -15.17 8.45
C PRO A 21 -1.55 -15.98 7.40
N PRO A 22 -1.52 -15.57 6.13
CA PRO A 22 -2.22 -16.29 5.06
C PRO A 22 -1.65 -17.69 4.87
N THR A 23 -2.53 -18.63 4.55
CA THR A 23 -2.19 -20.00 4.20
C THR A 23 -1.47 -20.09 2.84
N PRO A 24 -0.78 -21.20 2.53
CA PRO A 24 -0.17 -21.40 1.22
C PRO A 24 -1.17 -21.29 0.06
N GLU A 25 -2.40 -21.75 0.25
CA GLU A 25 -3.47 -21.67 -0.75
C GLU A 25 -3.92 -20.22 -0.98
N GLU A 26 -4.07 -19.44 0.09
CA GLU A 26 -4.38 -18.01 0.00
C GLU A 26 -3.27 -17.23 -0.71
N LEU A 27 -2.01 -17.54 -0.39
CA LEU A 27 -0.86 -16.97 -1.08
C LEU A 27 -0.85 -17.33 -2.57
N ALA A 28 -1.14 -18.57 -2.92
CA ALA A 28 -1.22 -19.00 -4.32
C ALA A 28 -2.36 -18.29 -5.08
N ARG A 29 -3.53 -18.12 -4.44
CA ARG A 29 -4.65 -17.36 -5.02
C ARG A 29 -4.30 -15.89 -5.19
N ALA A 30 -3.72 -15.26 -4.18
CA ALA A 30 -3.28 -13.87 -4.25
C ALA A 30 -2.25 -13.69 -5.36
N ARG A 31 -1.27 -14.60 -5.48
CA ARG A 31 -0.25 -14.55 -6.53
C ARG A 31 -0.88 -14.61 -7.92
N LYS A 32 -1.83 -15.52 -8.13
CA LYS A 32 -2.55 -15.62 -9.40
C LYS A 32 -3.29 -14.31 -9.75
N ALA A 33 -3.96 -13.71 -8.77
CA ALA A 33 -4.66 -12.44 -8.97
C ALA A 33 -3.70 -11.29 -9.33
N PHE A 34 -2.53 -11.22 -8.69
CA PHE A 34 -1.49 -10.26 -9.05
C PHE A 34 -0.93 -10.50 -10.46
N ASP A 35 -0.69 -11.75 -10.84
CA ASP A 35 -0.21 -12.10 -12.19
C ASP A 35 -1.28 -11.80 -13.28
N GLU A 36 -2.57 -11.87 -12.95
CA GLU A 36 -3.68 -11.42 -13.81
C GLU A 36 -3.66 -9.90 -13.98
N PHE A 37 -3.61 -9.16 -12.88
CA PHE A 37 -3.54 -7.70 -12.90
C PHE A 37 -2.31 -7.19 -13.67
N GLN A 38 -1.14 -7.80 -13.45
CA GLN A 38 0.09 -7.38 -14.13
C GLN A 38 -0.02 -7.56 -15.66
N ARG A 39 -0.71 -8.60 -16.14
CA ARG A 39 -0.96 -8.78 -17.57
C ARG A 39 -1.82 -7.67 -18.16
N GLU A 40 -2.81 -7.18 -17.42
CA GLU A 40 -3.62 -6.03 -17.84
C GLU A 40 -2.78 -4.76 -17.90
N VAL A 41 -1.94 -4.52 -16.89
CA VAL A 41 -1.01 -3.37 -16.87
C VAL A 41 -0.01 -3.42 -18.03
N ASP A 42 0.56 -4.59 -18.30
CA ASP A 42 1.56 -4.77 -19.36
C ASP A 42 0.97 -4.56 -20.76
N ALA A 43 -0.32 -4.86 -20.92
CA ALA A 43 -1.06 -4.65 -22.17
C ALA A 43 -1.37 -3.16 -22.45
N ILE A 44 -1.16 -2.25 -21.49
CA ILE A 44 -1.35 -0.80 -21.70
C ILE A 44 -0.30 -0.29 -22.71
N ALA A 45 -0.79 0.34 -23.77
CA ALA A 45 0.04 0.94 -24.81
C ALA A 45 1.00 1.99 -24.22
N PRO A 46 2.26 2.10 -24.68
CA PRO A 46 3.24 3.03 -24.11
C PRO A 46 2.79 4.49 -24.04
N GLU A 47 1.94 4.93 -24.98
CA GLU A 47 1.32 6.24 -25.04
C GLU A 47 0.30 6.50 -23.94
N ASP A 48 -0.40 5.45 -23.49
CA ASP A 48 -1.46 5.52 -22.47
C ASP A 48 -0.95 5.25 -21.05
N ARG A 49 0.31 4.83 -20.91
CA ARG A 49 0.94 4.63 -19.60
C ARG A 49 1.08 5.96 -18.88
N ILE A 50 0.65 6.01 -17.61
CA ILE A 50 0.88 7.16 -16.74
C ILE A 50 2.40 7.32 -16.55
N LYS A 51 2.97 8.38 -17.12
CA LYS A 51 4.40 8.70 -17.03
C LYS A 51 4.75 9.56 -15.82
N GLU A 52 3.76 10.29 -15.33
CA GLU A 52 3.91 11.22 -14.22
C GLU A 52 2.88 10.88 -13.14
N ILE A 53 3.39 10.47 -11.98
CA ILE A 53 2.57 10.26 -10.80
C ILE A 53 2.61 11.56 -10.00
N SER A 54 1.44 12.08 -9.62
CA SER A 54 1.36 13.26 -8.77
C SER A 54 2.21 13.06 -7.51
N PRO A 55 3.05 14.02 -7.09
CA PRO A 55 3.79 13.94 -5.84
C PRO A 55 2.88 13.68 -4.63
N LYS A 56 1.61 14.13 -4.70
CA LYS A 56 0.62 13.89 -3.64
C LYS A 56 0.30 12.42 -3.42
N PHE A 57 0.51 11.57 -4.43
CA PHE A 57 0.29 10.13 -4.34
C PHE A 57 1.15 9.48 -3.25
N TRP A 58 2.39 9.96 -3.09
CA TRP A 58 3.35 9.46 -2.09
C TRP A 58 3.36 10.27 -0.79
N ASP A 59 2.56 11.33 -0.73
CA ASP A 59 2.58 12.29 0.36
C ASP A 59 1.54 11.92 1.41
N ASP A 60 1.96 11.12 2.37
CA ASP A 60 1.12 10.71 3.50
C ASP A 60 1.07 11.74 4.64
N ILE A 61 1.89 12.81 4.61
CA ILE A 61 2.14 13.65 5.79
C ILE A 61 1.74 15.10 5.63
N SER A 62 1.66 15.66 4.41
CA SER A 62 1.29 17.07 4.26
C SER A 62 -0.12 17.33 4.78
N GLY A 63 -0.26 18.41 5.55
CA GLY A 63 -1.51 18.75 6.24
C GLY A 63 -1.79 17.97 7.54
N THR A 64 -0.92 17.03 7.93
CA THR A 64 -0.97 16.38 9.27
C THR A 64 -0.05 17.09 10.26
N GLU A 65 -0.07 16.70 11.53
CA GLU A 65 0.89 17.15 12.55
C GLU A 65 2.36 16.75 12.26
N TYR A 66 2.58 15.88 11.26
CA TYR A 66 3.91 15.46 10.80
C TYR A 66 4.44 16.29 9.62
N ASP A 67 3.63 17.20 9.06
CA ASP A 67 4.07 18.11 8.00
C ASP A 67 5.20 19.02 8.52
N PRO A 68 6.37 19.08 7.86
CA PRO A 68 7.45 19.99 8.25
C PRO A 68 7.05 21.47 8.31
N LYS A 69 5.99 21.87 7.59
CA LYS A 69 5.46 23.24 7.62
C LYS A 69 4.67 23.57 8.89
N ASN A 70 4.27 22.57 9.66
CA ASN A 70 3.54 22.71 10.91
C ASN A 70 4.47 22.71 12.14
N ARG A 71 5.79 22.85 11.94
CA ARG A 71 6.83 22.88 12.99
C ARG A 71 7.55 24.22 13.06
#